data_AF-A0A1T2X205-F1
#
_entry.id   AF-A0A1T2X205-F1
#
_cell.length_a   1.000
_cell.length_b   1.000
_cell.length_c   1.000
_cell.angle_alpha   90.00
_cell.angle_beta   90.00
_cell.angle_gamma   90.00
#
_symmetry.space_group_name_H-M   'P 1'
#
loop_
_entity.id
_entity.type
_entity.pdbx_description
1 polymer ?
#
loop_
_entity_poly.entity_id
_entity_poly.type
_entity_poly.pdbx_seq_one_letter_code
_entity_poly.pdbx_strand_id
1 'polypeptide(L)' 'MKKVNHLNVAILNYFAAVCFILAGILADGSTSLVAFPVVGVVFILLGSINIMNHKKSNKGSS' A
#
# COMPACT_ATOMS: atom_id res chain seq x y z
N MET A 1 20.18 -11.89 7.07
CA MET A 1 19.08 -10.95 6.77
C MET A 1 17.97 -11.71 6.07
N LYS A 2 16.75 -11.75 6.62
CA LYS A 2 15.60 -12.41 5.96
C LYS A 2 15.30 -11.65 4.66
N LYS A 3 15.25 -12.36 3.52
CA LYS A 3 14.91 -11.77 2.22
C LYS A 3 13.50 -11.19 2.32
N VAL A 4 13.38 -9.86 2.30
CA VAL A 4 12.07 -9.20 2.32
C VAL A 4 11.38 -9.51 0.99
N ASN A 5 10.26 -10.21 1.04
CA ASN A 5 9.48 -10.52 -0.15
C ASN A 5 8.66 -9.27 -0.55
N HIS A 6 9.24 -8.43 -1.40
CA HIS A 6 8.64 -7.17 -1.86
C HIS A 6 7.24 -7.35 -2.48
N LEU A 7 6.95 -8.51 -3.07
CA LEU A 7 5.64 -8.82 -3.62
C LEU A 7 4.60 -9.02 -2.50
N ASN A 8 4.95 -9.75 -1.45
CA ASN A 8 4.07 -9.91 -0.27
C ASN A 8 3.82 -8.57 0.43
N VAL A 9 4.85 -7.72 0.54
CA VAL A 9 4.69 -6.37 1.14
C VAL A 9 3.81 -5.49 0.25
N ALA A 10 3.90 -5.60 -1.08
CA ALA A 10 3.03 -4.88 -1.99
C ALA A 10 1.55 -5.28 -1.84
N ILE A 11 1.27 -6.59 -1.78
CA ILE A 11 -0.09 -7.11 -1.54
C ILE A 11 -0.65 -6.60 -0.23
N LEU A 12 0.16 -6.63 0.85
CA LEU A 12 -0.23 -6.12 2.16
C LEU A 12 -0.56 -4.62 2.11
N ASN A 13 0.23 -3.82 1.37
CA ASN A 13 -0.02 -2.40 1.18
C ASN A 13 -1.34 -2.13 0.43
N TYR A 14 -1.66 -2.91 -0.61
CA TYR A 14 -2.97 -2.77 -1.27
C TYR A 14 -4.13 -3.15 -0.36
N PHE A 15 -3.97 -4.18 0.46
CA PHE A 15 -5.00 -4.57 1.43
C PHE A 15 -5.23 -3.47 2.47
N ALA A 16 -4.15 -2.88 3.00
CA ALA A 16 -4.21 -1.74 3.90
C ALA A 16 -4.92 -0.54 3.25
N ALA A 17 -4.62 -0.24 1.99
CA ALA A 17 -5.29 0.84 1.26
C ALA A 17 -6.81 0.66 1.21
N VAL A 18 -7.29 -0.54 0.89
CA VAL A 18 -8.73 -0.85 0.86
C VAL A 18 -9.35 -0.67 2.24
N CYS A 19 -8.69 -1.15 3.30
CA CYS A 19 -9.18 -0.97 4.67
C CYS A 19 -9.30 0.51 5.06
N PHE A 20 -8.32 1.34 4.71
CA PHE A 20 -8.36 2.77 5.02
C PHE A 20 -9.42 3.52 4.21
N ILE A 21 -9.65 3.14 2.95
CA ILE A 21 -10.74 3.71 2.14
C ILE A 21 -12.09 3.36 2.77
N LEU A 22 -12.31 2.10 3.13
CA LEU A 22 -13.55 1.66 3.79
C LEU A 22 -13.75 2.34 5.15
N ALA A 23 -12.69 2.46 5.94
CA ALA A 23 -12.72 3.17 7.21
C ALA A 23 -13.11 4.65 7.03
N GLY A 24 -12.62 5.29 5.96
CA GLY A 24 -13.02 6.65 5.60
C GLY A 24 -14.50 6.78 5.25
N ILE A 25 -15.06 5.80 4.54
CA ILE A 25 -16.49 5.76 4.21
C ILE A 25 -17.34 5.54 5.48
N LEU A 26 -16.88 4.72 6.42
CA LEU A 26 -17.60 4.42 7.66
C LEU A 26 -17.44 5.49 8.76
N ALA A 27 -16.49 6.42 8.61
CA ALA A 27 -16.17 7.37 9.67
C ALA A 27 -17.09 8.61 9.64
N ASP A 28 -17.80 8.83 10.74
CA ASP A 28 -18.82 9.88 10.86
C ASP A 28 -18.24 11.21 11.37
N GLY A 29 -17.22 11.72 10.68
CA GLY A 29 -16.52 12.95 11.06
C GLY A 29 -15.82 13.64 9.90
N SER A 30 -15.91 14.96 9.83
CA SER A 30 -15.37 15.78 8.73
C SER A 30 -13.86 15.63 8.53
N THR A 31 -13.09 15.50 9.61
CA THR A 31 -11.63 15.24 9.56
C THR A 31 -11.31 13.83 9.05
N SER A 32 -12.16 12.86 9.40
CA SER A 32 -12.03 11.45 9.05
C SER A 32 -12.29 11.20 7.57
N LEU A 33 -13.25 11.91 6.98
CA LEU A 33 -13.62 11.81 5.56
C LEU A 33 -12.47 12.21 4.60
N VAL A 34 -11.52 13.02 5.06
CA VAL A 34 -10.37 13.45 4.25
C VAL A 34 -9.10 12.69 4.62
N ALA A 35 -8.85 12.46 5.91
CA ALA A 35 -7.63 11.81 6.37
C ALA A 35 -7.54 10.33 5.95
N PHE A 36 -8.62 9.56 6.07
CA PHE A 36 -8.60 8.14 5.79
C PHE A 36 -8.40 7.80 4.29
N PRO A 37 -9.09 8.47 3.34
CA PRO A 37 -8.81 8.27 1.92
C PRO A 37 -7.39 8.66 1.52
N VAL A 38 -6.85 9.75 2.10
CA VAL A 38 -5.46 10.19 1.84
C VAL A 38 -4.45 9.13 2.29
N VAL A 39 -4.63 8.54 3.48
CA VAL A 39 -3.81 7.42 3.94
C VAL A 39 -3.93 6.21 2.99
N GLY A 40 -5.14 5.91 2.52
CA GLY A 40 -5.37 4.87 1.52
C GLY A 40 -4.56 5.06 0.24
N VAL A 41 -4.54 6.29 -0.31
CA VAL A 41 -3.75 6.65 -1.49
C VAL A 41 -2.24 6.47 -1.26
N VAL A 42 -1.73 6.83 -0.07
CA VAL A 42 -0.31 6.63 0.28
C VAL A 42 0.06 5.14 0.26
N PHE A 43 -0.81 4.28 0.77
CA PHE A 43 -0.59 2.83 0.73
C PHE A 43 -0.61 2.26 -0.70
N ILE A 44 -1.44 2.79 -1.61
CA ILE A 44 -1.41 2.44 -3.04
C ILE A 44 -0.06 2.79 -3.69
N LEU A 45 0.48 3.98 -3.36
CA LEU A 45 1.79 4.41 -3.85
C LEU A 45 2.91 3.50 -3.32
N LEU A 46 2.90 3.18 -2.02
CA LEU A 46 3.84 2.25 -1.40
C LEU A 46 3.75 0.83 -1.99
N GLY A 47 2.55 0.34 -2.29
CA GLY A 47 2.34 -0.94 -2.99
C GLY A 47 2.99 -0.93 -4.37
N SER A 48 2.80 0.15 -5.12
CA SER A 48 3.34 0.32 -6.47
C SER A 48 4.88 0.36 -6.47
N ILE A 49 5.48 1.10 -5.53
CA ILE A 49 6.94 1.15 -5.33
C ILE A 49 7.49 -0.24 -5.03
N ASN A 50 6.80 -1.01 -4.17
CA ASN A 50 7.24 -2.36 -3.82
C ASN A 50 7.17 -3.34 -5.00
N ILE A 51 6.17 -3.22 -5.88
CA ILE A 51 6.12 -3.97 -7.14
C ILE A 51 7.29 -3.59 -8.06
N MET A 52 7.59 -2.31 -8.20
CA MET A 52 8.72 -1.84 -9.01
C MET A 52 10.05 -2.38 -8.47
N ASN A 53 10.24 -2.39 -7.15
CA ASN A 53 11.41 -2.95 -6.50
C ASN A 53 11.51 -4.47 -6.68
N HIS A 54 10.40 -5.20 -6.60
CA HIS A 54 10.37 -6.63 -6.91
C HIS A 54 10.80 -6.90 -8.36
N LYS A 55 10.22 -6.18 -9.33
CA LYS A 55 10.57 -6.31 -10.75
C LYS A 55 12.04 -5.94 -11.03
N LYS A 56 12.55 -4.87 -10.41
CA LYS A 56 13.96 -4.44 -10.54
C LYS A 56 14.92 -5.47 -9.95
N SER A 57 14.61 -6.01 -8.77
CA SER A 57 15.40 -7.08 -8.14
C SER A 57 15.44 -8.34 -9.01
N ASN A 58 14.35 -8.65 -9.72
CA ASN A 58 14.29 -9.83 -10.59
C ASN A 58 15.04 -9.63 -11.93
N LYS A 59 15.15 -8.39 -12.43
CA LYS A 59 15.91 -8.07 -13.66
C LYS A 59 17.42 -7.97 -13.46
N GLY A 60 17.89 -7.62 -12.25
CA GLY A 60 19.33 -7.56 -11.94
C GLY A 60 19.97 -8.91 -11.57
N SER A 61 19.20 -10.00 -11.66
CA SER A 61 19.63 -11.36 -11.29
C SER A 61 19.80 -12.28 -12.52
N SER A 62 19.82 -11.72 -13.73
CA SER A 62 20.03 -12.43 -15.00
C SER A 62 21.31 -11.98 -15.69
#